data_AF-A0A926AA72-F1
#
_entry.id   AF-A0A926AA72-F1
#
_cell.length_a   1.000
_cell.length_b   1.000
_cell.length_c   1.000
_cell.angle_alpha   90.00
_cell.angle_beta   90.00
_cell.angle_gamma   90.00
#
_symmetry.space_group_name_H-M   'P 1'
#
loop_
_entity.id
_entity.type
_entity.pdbx_description
1 polymer ?
#
loop_
_entity_poly.entity_id
_entity_poly.type
_entity_poly.pdbx_seq_one_letter_code
_entity_poly.pdbx_strand_id
1 'polypeptide(L)'
;MRLQNPPDSTNALRHIAFGIVIDDLALPDGTIIENILGGGGPQTAWGMAAALGSGVQVGLLAAVGADLDANAALLHPMRQAGINLHGVQPIYTHTP
;
A
#
# COMPACT_ATOMS: atom_id res chain seq x y z
N MET A 1 1.30 -12.12 -34.75
CA MET A 1 2.39 -11.48 -33.99
C MET A 1 2.19 -11.81 -32.52
N ARG A 2 2.92 -12.80 -31.99
CA ARG A 2 2.90 -13.12 -30.54
C ARG A 2 3.96 -12.27 -29.88
N LEU A 3 3.56 -11.41 -28.94
CA LEU A 3 4.50 -10.73 -28.05
C LEU A 3 5.16 -11.82 -27.20
N GLN A 4 6.46 -11.98 -27.32
CA GLN A 4 7.23 -12.83 -26.42
C GLN A 4 7.21 -12.17 -25.04
N ASN A 5 6.85 -12.93 -24.01
CA ASN A 5 7.03 -12.48 -22.63
C ASN A 5 8.52 -12.23 -22.38
N PRO A 6 8.90 -11.12 -21.72
CA PRO A 6 10.29 -10.85 -21.41
C PRO A 6 10.85 -11.94 -20.47
N PRO A 7 12.15 -12.25 -20.56
CA PRO A 7 12.80 -13.21 -19.70
C PRO A 7 12.93 -12.63 -18.28
N ASP A 8 12.71 -13.50 -17.28
CA ASP A 8 12.57 -13.24 -15.83
C ASP A 8 11.24 -12.62 -15.37
N SER A 9 10.26 -13.47 -15.06
CA SER A 9 9.07 -13.07 -14.30
C SER A 9 8.84 -13.97 -13.08
N THR A 10 9.85 -14.13 -12.24
CA THR A 10 9.65 -14.70 -10.90
C THR A 10 8.92 -13.74 -9.94
N ASN A 11 8.54 -12.52 -10.37
CA ASN A 11 7.55 -11.67 -9.68
C ASN A 11 6.93 -10.59 -10.60
N ALA A 12 6.12 -10.99 -11.58
CA ALA A 12 5.27 -10.00 -12.28
C ALA A 12 4.13 -9.56 -11.35
N LEU A 13 3.94 -8.24 -11.18
CA LEU A 13 2.75 -7.70 -10.54
C LEU A 13 1.50 -8.15 -11.29
N ARG A 14 0.54 -8.75 -10.57
CA ARG A 14 -0.75 -9.23 -11.11
C ARG A 14 -1.94 -8.48 -10.55
N HIS A 15 -1.77 -7.85 -9.40
CA HIS A 15 -2.83 -7.15 -8.69
C HIS A 15 -2.33 -5.77 -8.28
N ILE A 16 -3.21 -4.77 -8.40
CA ILE A 16 -2.92 -3.39 -8.02
C ILE A 16 -4.09 -2.88 -7.18
N ALA A 17 -3.77 -2.31 -6.03
CA ALA A 17 -4.69 -1.53 -5.22
C ALA A 17 -4.33 -0.04 -5.30
N PHE A 18 -5.31 0.83 -5.04
CA PHE A 18 -5.19 2.27 -5.28
C PHE A 18 -5.53 3.09 -4.05
N GLY A 19 -4.79 4.18 -3.87
CA GLY A 19 -5.01 5.17 -2.84
C GLY A 19 -4.44 4.77 -1.47
N ILE A 20 -4.17 5.77 -0.65
CA ILE A 20 -3.80 5.65 0.76
C ILE A 20 -4.57 6.76 1.48
N VAL A 21 -5.08 6.46 2.68
CA VAL A 21 -5.64 7.44 3.60
C VAL A 21 -4.96 7.23 4.95
N ILE A 22 -4.69 8.32 5.66
CA ILE A 22 -4.31 8.27 7.07
C ILE A 22 -5.54 8.65 7.87
N ASP A 23 -6.07 7.70 8.64
CA ASP A 23 -7.29 7.88 9.42
C ASP A 23 -6.94 8.20 10.89
N ASP A 24 -7.88 8.81 11.58
CA ASP A 24 -7.91 8.88 13.05
C ASP A 24 -9.09 8.05 13.56
N LEU A 25 -8.87 7.22 14.58
CA LEU A 25 -9.89 6.36 15.16
C LEU A 25 -10.40 6.94 16.48
N ALA A 26 -11.66 7.38 16.49
CA ALA A 26 -12.37 7.76 17.71
C ALA A 26 -12.98 6.53 18.39
N LEU A 27 -12.59 6.28 19.64
CA LEU A 27 -13.10 5.19 20.47
C LEU A 27 -14.31 5.63 21.32
N PRO A 28 -15.18 4.70 21.76
CA PRO A 28 -16.38 5.04 22.54
C PRO A 28 -16.10 5.72 23.89
N ASP A 29 -14.89 5.57 24.45
CA ASP A 29 -14.47 6.22 25.69
C ASP A 29 -13.96 7.65 25.50
N GLY A 30 -13.97 8.15 24.26
CA GLY A 30 -13.49 9.47 23.89
C GLY A 30 -11.99 9.52 23.54
N THR A 31 -11.27 8.40 23.63
CA THR A 31 -9.88 8.32 23.17
C THR A 31 -9.83 8.44 21.65
N ILE A 32 -8.87 9.22 21.13
CA ILE A 32 -8.57 9.29 19.70
C ILE A 32 -7.20 8.65 19.46
N ILE A 33 -7.15 7.65 18.57
CA ILE A 33 -5.91 7.09 18.06
C ILE A 33 -5.63 7.75 16.72
N GLU A 34 -4.66 8.65 16.69
CA GLU A 34 -4.36 9.43 15.50
C GLU A 34 -3.35 8.71 14.58
N ASN A 35 -3.34 9.13 13.31
CA ASN A 35 -2.33 8.76 12.33
C ASN A 35 -2.24 7.25 12.07
N ILE A 36 -3.35 6.57 11.84
CA ILE A 36 -3.37 5.15 11.50
C ILE A 36 -3.44 4.92 9.98
N LEU A 37 -2.75 3.89 9.48
CA LEU A 37 -2.86 3.52 8.07
C LEU A 37 -4.27 3.01 7.79
N GLY A 38 -4.99 3.75 6.95
CA GLY A 38 -6.37 3.48 6.60
C GLY A 38 -6.60 3.46 5.09
N GLY A 39 -7.87 3.59 4.72
CA GLY A 39 -8.31 3.62 3.34
C GLY A 39 -8.40 2.25 2.63
N GLY A 40 -9.21 2.22 1.58
CA GLY A 40 -9.50 0.99 0.82
C GLY A 40 -8.29 0.39 0.10
N GLY A 41 -7.30 1.21 -0.29
CA GLY A 41 -6.09 0.74 -0.98
C GLY A 41 -5.24 -0.22 -0.15
N PRO A 42 -4.73 0.20 1.03
CA PRO A 42 -3.99 -0.68 1.93
C PRO A 42 -4.80 -1.92 2.38
N GLN A 43 -6.09 -1.74 2.70
CA GLN A 43 -6.96 -2.85 3.10
C GLN A 43 -7.11 -3.89 1.98
N THR A 44 -7.30 -3.43 0.74
CA THR A 44 -7.41 -4.31 -0.45
C THR A 44 -6.09 -5.00 -0.74
N ALA A 45 -4.97 -4.28 -0.72
CA ALA A 45 -3.64 -4.83 -0.98
C ALA A 45 -3.28 -5.92 0.04
N TRP A 46 -3.54 -5.64 1.32
CA TRP A 46 -3.30 -6.59 2.41
C TRP A 46 -4.21 -7.83 2.30
N GLY A 47 -5.50 -7.64 2.00
CA GLY A 47 -6.43 -8.74 1.77
C GLY A 47 -6.02 -9.63 0.59
N MET A 48 -5.57 -9.04 -0.53
CA MET A 48 -5.02 -9.78 -1.66
C MET A 48 -3.77 -10.57 -1.26
N ALA A 49 -2.83 -9.95 -0.55
CA ALA A 49 -1.63 -10.61 -0.07
C ALA A 49 -1.96 -11.80 0.86
N ALA A 50 -2.90 -11.62 1.79
CA ALA A 50 -3.36 -12.67 2.69
C ALA A 50 -4.01 -13.84 1.93
N ALA A 51 -4.89 -13.54 0.95
CA ALA A 51 -5.55 -14.55 0.13
C ALA A 51 -4.59 -15.36 -0.75
N LEU A 52 -3.51 -14.73 -1.21
CA LEU A 52 -2.46 -15.37 -2.01
C LEU A 52 -1.38 -16.06 -1.17
N GLY A 53 -1.38 -15.86 0.15
CA GLY A 53 -0.31 -16.26 1.05
C GLY A 53 0.99 -15.46 0.91
N SER A 54 1.01 -14.45 0.03
CA SER A 54 2.13 -13.54 -0.20
C SER A 54 1.71 -12.32 -1.03
N GLY A 55 2.25 -11.15 -0.73
CA GLY A 55 2.03 -9.90 -1.45
C GLY A 55 2.96 -9.67 -2.64
N VAL A 56 3.86 -10.59 -2.97
CA VAL A 56 4.90 -10.39 -4.01
C VAL A 56 4.36 -10.10 -5.42
N GLN A 57 3.09 -10.44 -5.67
CA GLN A 57 2.38 -10.14 -6.93
C GLN A 57 1.38 -8.98 -6.79
N VAL A 58 1.36 -8.29 -5.65
CA VAL A 58 0.45 -7.19 -5.32
C VAL A 58 1.24 -5.88 -5.25
N GLY A 59 0.73 -4.84 -5.91
CA GLY A 59 1.27 -3.49 -5.85
C GLY A 59 0.28 -2.50 -5.24
N LEU A 60 0.81 -1.48 -4.56
CA LEU A 60 0.04 -0.33 -4.10
C LEU A 60 0.46 0.91 -4.89
N LEU A 61 -0.52 1.59 -5.49
CA LEU A 61 -0.33 2.83 -6.24
C LEU A 61 -1.04 3.97 -5.52
N ALA A 62 -0.29 4.97 -5.09
CA ALA A 62 -0.86 6.14 -4.43
C ALA A 62 0.03 7.37 -4.61
N ALA A 63 -0.64 8.50 -4.84
CA ALA A 63 -0.06 9.81 -4.70
C ALA A 63 -0.19 10.23 -3.22
N VAL A 64 0.93 10.50 -2.55
CA VAL A 64 0.96 10.85 -1.12
C VAL A 64 1.68 12.19 -0.92
N GLY A 65 1.60 12.72 0.30
CA GLY A 65 2.40 13.88 0.70
C GLY A 65 3.84 13.51 0.99
N ALA A 66 4.72 14.51 0.91
CA ALA A 66 6.12 14.40 1.31
C ALA A 66 6.29 14.16 2.82
N ASP A 67 5.25 14.43 3.61
CA ASP A 67 5.14 14.10 5.04
C ASP A 67 5.01 12.59 5.31
N LEU A 68 4.58 11.80 4.33
CA LEU A 68 4.59 10.34 4.38
C LEU A 68 5.98 9.81 3.99
N ASP A 69 6.95 10.01 4.88
CA ASP A 69 8.37 9.79 4.61
C ASP A 69 8.73 8.31 4.30
N ALA A 70 9.82 8.06 3.58
CA ALA A 70 10.21 6.81 2.91
C ALA A 70 10.39 5.57 3.82
N ASN A 71 10.44 5.74 5.14
CA ASN A 71 10.47 4.67 6.15
C ASN A 71 9.18 4.55 6.97
N ALA A 72 8.09 5.18 6.52
CA ALA A 72 6.78 5.23 7.17
C ALA A 72 6.45 3.93 7.89
N ALA A 73 6.56 3.96 9.23
CA ALA A 73 6.14 2.87 10.09
C ALA A 73 4.69 2.45 9.77
N LEU A 74 3.89 3.41 9.30
CA LEU A 74 2.53 3.20 8.79
C LEU A 74 2.48 2.17 7.66
N LEU A 75 3.41 2.19 6.70
CA LEU A 75 3.47 1.22 5.59
C LEU A 75 4.24 -0.05 5.94
N HIS A 76 4.73 -0.21 7.17
CA HIS A 76 5.45 -1.41 7.60
C HIS A 76 4.64 -2.70 7.38
N PRO A 77 3.33 -2.77 7.70
CA PRO A 77 2.55 -3.98 7.45
C PRO A 77 2.49 -4.36 5.97
N MET A 78 2.44 -3.38 5.06
CA MET A 78 2.44 -3.65 3.61
C MET A 78 3.77 -4.23 3.15
N ARG A 79 4.89 -3.67 3.66
CA ARG A 79 6.25 -4.20 3.39
C ARG A 79 6.42 -5.62 3.91
N GLN A 80 5.95 -5.89 5.12
CA GLN A 80 6.00 -7.23 5.73
C GLN A 80 5.17 -8.25 4.94
N ALA A 81 4.04 -7.83 4.37
CA ALA A 81 3.23 -8.67 3.48
C ALA A 81 3.90 -8.93 2.12
N GLY A 82 5.00 -8.25 1.78
CA GLY A 82 5.68 -8.37 0.48
C GLY A 82 5.03 -7.56 -0.63
N ILE A 83 4.13 -6.62 -0.30
CA ILE A 83 3.46 -5.75 -1.27
C ILE A 83 4.47 -4.77 -1.86
N ASN A 84 4.46 -4.62 -3.19
CA ASN A 84 5.29 -3.68 -3.90
C ASN A 84 4.79 -2.24 -3.71
N LEU A 85 5.61 -1.39 -3.10
CA LEU A 85 5.30 0.01 -2.81
C LEU A 85 5.95 1.01 -3.79
N HIS A 86 6.56 0.57 -4.89
CA HIS A 86 7.19 1.47 -5.86
C HIS A 86 6.20 2.46 -6.50
N GLY A 87 4.90 2.13 -6.49
CA GLY A 87 3.83 3.02 -6.94
C GLY A 87 3.41 4.08 -5.90
N VAL A 88 3.91 4.05 -4.68
CA VAL A 88 3.61 5.07 -3.67
C VAL A 88 4.61 6.21 -3.84
N GLN A 89 4.13 7.36 -4.32
CA GLN A 89 4.98 8.47 -4.75
C GLN A 89 4.57 9.77 -4.04
N PRO A 90 5.52 10.49 -3.41
CA PRO A 90 5.26 11.78 -2.83
C PRO A 90 5.13 12.81 -3.96
N ILE A 91 3.89 13.23 -4.23
CA ILE A 91 3.60 14.26 -5.24
C ILE A 91 2.87 15.48 -4.67
N TYR A 92 2.50 15.42 -3.38
CA TYR A 92 1.89 16.53 -2.63
C TYR A 92 2.81 17.00 -1.48
N THR A 93 2.51 18.15 -0.90
CA THR A 93 3.20 18.64 0.30
C THR A 93 2.75 17.91 1.57
N HIS A 94 1.47 17.53 1.66
CA HIS A 94 0.88 16.77 2.76
C HIS A 94 0.01 15.63 2.24
N THR A 95 -0.10 14.56 3.01
CA THR A 95 -0.92 13.40 2.65
C THR A 95 -2.39 13.74 2.93
N PRO A 96 -3.27 13.65 1.91
CA PRO A 96 -4.68 13.95 2.08
C PRO A 96 -5.42 12.94 2.95
#